data_AF-A0A421K065-F1
#
_entry.id   AF-A0A421K065-F1
#
_cell.length_a   1.000
_cell.length_b   1.000
_cell.length_c   1.000
_cell.angle_alpha   90.00
_cell.angle_beta   90.00
_cell.angle_gamma   90.00
#
_symmetry.space_group_name_H-M   'P 1'
#
loop_
_entity.id
_entity.type
_entity.pdbx_description
1 polymer ?
#
loop_
_entity_poly.entity_id
_entity_poly.type
_entity_poly.pdbx_seq_one_letter_code
_entity_poly.pdbx_strand_id
1 'polypeptide(L)'
;MLFLHCNDLLTARRSGAVGLCVALSLTLMGCSGGDPTAPDPELIFEDGFETPYDQVTLLDEGGSMVRGFSAWLKLTTETSDLRLRRSSEYDTVACGEAAEWFYQVSGDEALMTNQGGLSCQRFTEKRFDFDNGRWLVSDNSRGIVYYRVWKLNH
;
A
#
# COMPACT_ATOMS: atom_id res chain seq x y z
N MET A 1 -35.90 -19.29 -38.49
CA MET A 1 -35.25 -20.63 -38.51
C MET A 1 -35.97 -21.47 -37.48
N LEU A 2 -36.76 -22.44 -37.94
CA LEU A 2 -38.07 -22.74 -37.37
C LEU A 2 -38.13 -23.98 -36.46
N PHE A 3 -38.63 -23.72 -35.24
CA PHE A 3 -39.72 -24.40 -34.51
C PHE A 3 -39.59 -25.83 -33.96
N LEU A 4 -39.67 -25.85 -32.62
CA LEU A 4 -40.53 -26.66 -31.75
C LEU A 4 -40.45 -28.19 -31.79
N HIS A 5 -40.15 -28.77 -30.62
CA HIS A 5 -41.07 -29.73 -30.00
C HIS A 5 -41.06 -29.57 -28.47
N CYS A 6 -42.23 -29.20 -27.96
CA CYS A 6 -42.65 -29.30 -26.57
C CYS A 6 -43.17 -30.73 -26.34
N ASN A 7 -42.93 -31.32 -25.18
CA ASN A 7 -43.87 -32.31 -24.65
C ASN A 7 -43.87 -32.26 -23.11
N ASP A 8 -44.95 -31.69 -22.62
CA ASP A 8 -45.53 -31.96 -21.30
C ASP A 8 -45.90 -33.44 -21.17
N LEU A 9 -45.93 -33.95 -19.94
CA LEU A 9 -47.06 -34.66 -19.33
C LEU A 9 -46.57 -35.55 -18.17
N LEU A 10 -46.95 -35.19 -16.93
CA LEU A 10 -48.10 -35.86 -16.30
C LEU A 10 -48.41 -35.24 -14.93
N THR A 11 -49.64 -34.77 -14.87
CA THR A 11 -50.37 -34.20 -13.74
C THR A 11 -50.73 -35.26 -12.69
N ALA A 12 -50.55 -34.98 -11.40
CA ALA A 12 -51.37 -35.55 -10.32
C ALA A 12 -51.34 -34.71 -9.03
N ARG A 13 -52.25 -33.72 -8.96
CA ARG A 13 -53.15 -33.39 -7.83
C ARG A 13 -52.74 -33.79 -6.39
N ARG A 14 -52.57 -32.82 -5.50
CA ARG A 14 -53.55 -32.42 -4.44
C ARG A 14 -52.95 -31.43 -3.41
N SER A 15 -53.68 -30.33 -3.25
CA SER A 15 -54.00 -29.57 -2.03
C SER A 15 -53.10 -29.64 -0.79
N GLY A 16 -52.69 -28.46 -0.31
CA GLY A 16 -52.28 -28.26 1.07
C GLY A 16 -51.52 -26.95 1.26
N ALA A 17 -52.19 -25.94 1.79
CA ALA A 17 -51.61 -24.69 2.21
C ALA A 17 -50.45 -24.89 3.21
N VAL A 18 -49.45 -24.01 3.17
CA VAL A 18 -48.96 -23.18 4.28
C VAL A 18 -47.89 -22.28 3.68
N GLY A 19 -48.16 -20.97 3.67
CA GLY A 19 -47.17 -19.98 3.30
C GLY A 19 -46.07 -19.93 4.37
N LEU A 20 -44.81 -19.97 3.92
CA LEU A 20 -43.66 -19.64 4.74
C LEU A 20 -42.78 -18.66 3.95
N CYS A 21 -43.20 -17.39 3.93
CA CYS A 21 -42.34 -16.27 3.54
C CYS A 21 -41.41 -15.96 4.71
N VAL A 22 -40.18 -16.49 4.74
CA VAL A 22 -39.05 -15.83 5.39
C VAL A 22 -37.77 -16.20 4.62
N ALA A 23 -37.52 -15.50 3.51
CA ALA A 23 -36.18 -15.38 2.98
C ALA A 23 -35.45 -14.35 3.86
N LEU A 24 -34.78 -14.83 4.91
CA LEU A 24 -33.94 -14.00 5.76
C LEU A 24 -32.66 -13.69 4.98
N SER A 25 -32.69 -12.57 4.25
CA SER A 25 -31.54 -12.00 3.58
C SER A 25 -30.48 -11.60 4.63
N LEU A 26 -29.51 -12.49 4.85
CA LEU A 26 -28.24 -12.19 5.51
C LEU A 26 -27.46 -11.18 4.64
N THR A 27 -27.84 -9.91 4.73
CA THR A 27 -26.97 -8.80 4.36
C THR A 27 -25.95 -8.67 5.48
N LEU A 28 -24.86 -9.43 5.35
CA LEU A 28 -23.63 -9.17 6.07
C LEU A 28 -23.13 -7.80 5.59
N MET A 29 -23.56 -6.74 6.26
CA MET A 29 -22.87 -5.46 6.25
C MET A 29 -21.45 -5.74 6.72
N GLY A 30 -20.54 -5.88 5.76
CA GLY A 30 -19.11 -6.01 5.98
C GLY A 30 -18.62 -4.76 6.70
N CYS A 31 -18.57 -4.83 8.02
CA CYS A 31 -17.78 -3.90 8.81
C CYS A 31 -16.32 -4.23 8.48
N SER A 32 -15.74 -3.48 7.54
CA SER A 32 -14.30 -3.39 7.38
C SER A 32 -13.75 -2.75 8.66
N GLY A 33 -13.55 -3.57 9.69
CA GLY A 33 -12.58 -3.24 10.73
C GLY A 33 -11.23 -3.32 10.04
N GLY A 34 -10.67 -2.17 9.66
CA GLY A 34 -9.34 -2.09 9.09
C GLY A 34 -8.34 -2.81 10.00
N ASP A 35 -7.28 -3.37 9.42
CA ASP A 35 -6.20 -4.01 10.19
C ASP A 35 -5.58 -2.93 11.11
N PRO A 36 -5.74 -3.02 12.44
CA PRO A 36 -5.22 -2.00 13.35
C PRO A 36 -3.68 -1.99 13.41
N THR A 37 -3.03 -2.93 12.73
CA THR A 37 -1.58 -3.04 12.64
C THR A 37 -1.01 -2.49 11.33
N ALA A 38 -1.87 -2.18 10.35
CA ALA A 38 -1.50 -1.54 9.11
C ALA A 38 -1.20 -0.06 9.36
N PRO A 39 -0.07 0.46 8.86
CA PRO A 39 0.28 1.85 9.07
C PRO A 39 -0.55 2.78 8.16
N ASP A 40 -0.71 4.03 8.57
CA ASP A 40 -1.49 5.04 7.83
C ASP A 40 -0.58 5.80 6.83
N PRO A 41 -0.84 5.72 5.51
CA PRO A 41 -0.03 6.38 4.48
C PRO A 41 0.11 7.88 4.68
N GLU A 42 -0.98 8.55 5.06
CA GLU A 42 -1.01 10.01 5.19
C GLU A 42 -0.09 10.43 6.34
N LEU A 43 -0.17 9.74 7.49
CA LEU A 43 0.72 10.00 8.62
C LEU A 43 2.19 9.68 8.31
N ILE A 44 2.46 8.61 7.55
CA ILE A 44 3.83 8.28 7.11
C ILE A 44 4.38 9.40 6.22
N PHE A 45 3.56 9.86 5.28
CA PHE A 45 3.94 10.90 4.33
C PHE A 45 4.19 12.24 5.04
N GLU A 46 3.33 12.63 5.97
CA GLU A 46 3.47 13.88 6.73
C GLU A 46 4.72 13.91 7.65
N ASP A 47 5.25 12.77 8.10
CA ASP A 47 6.55 12.72 8.81
C ASP A 47 7.72 13.09 7.88
N GLY A 48 7.64 12.64 6.62
CA GLY A 48 8.71 12.73 5.64
C GLY A 48 8.71 14.03 4.83
N PHE A 49 7.56 14.60 4.53
CA PHE A 49 7.44 15.63 3.49
C PHE A 49 6.80 16.95 3.98
N GLU A 50 7.12 18.02 3.27
CA GLU A 50 6.47 19.35 3.39
C GLU A 50 5.41 19.55 2.31
N THR A 51 5.55 18.87 1.17
CA THR A 51 4.53 18.85 0.12
C THR A 51 3.22 18.33 0.71
N PRO A 52 2.06 18.93 0.42
CA PRO A 52 0.77 18.38 0.84
C PRO A 52 0.49 17.00 0.23
N TYR A 53 -0.13 16.11 1.00
CA TYR A 53 -0.37 14.73 0.57
C TYR A 53 -1.30 14.63 -0.65
N ASP A 54 -2.24 15.57 -0.79
CA ASP A 54 -3.16 15.67 -1.93
C ASP A 54 -2.48 16.09 -3.25
N GLN A 55 -1.21 16.48 -3.22
CA GLN A 55 -0.43 16.88 -4.40
C GLN A 55 0.46 15.75 -4.94
N VAL A 56 0.49 14.60 -4.29
CA VAL A 56 1.22 13.41 -4.74
C VAL A 56 0.25 12.28 -5.02
N THR A 57 0.65 11.34 -5.86
CA THR A 57 -0.13 10.11 -6.06
C THR A 57 0.59 8.95 -5.38
N LEU A 58 -0.09 8.35 -4.39
CA LEU A 58 0.31 7.08 -3.79
C LEU A 58 0.05 5.96 -4.80
N LEU A 59 1.11 5.21 -5.13
CA LEU A 59 1.05 4.07 -6.04
C LEU A 59 0.94 2.76 -5.29
N ASP A 60 1.65 2.65 -4.16
CA ASP A 60 1.68 1.46 -3.34
C ASP A 60 2.18 1.79 -1.93
N GLU A 61 1.89 0.93 -0.97
CA GLU A 61 2.27 1.10 0.42
C GLU A 61 2.39 -0.23 1.17
N GLY A 62 3.02 -0.17 2.34
CA GLY A 62 2.93 -1.28 3.27
C GLY A 62 3.74 -1.07 4.53
N GLY A 63 3.84 -2.15 5.30
CA GLY A 63 4.58 -2.16 6.56
C GLY A 63 3.75 -2.71 7.71
N SER A 64 4.28 -2.55 8.93
CA SER A 64 3.62 -3.01 10.15
C SER A 64 4.03 -2.18 11.35
N MET A 65 3.12 -2.11 12.33
CA MET A 65 3.34 -1.54 13.66
C MET A 65 3.56 -2.61 14.75
N VAL A 66 3.60 -3.90 14.38
CA VAL A 66 3.78 -5.00 15.34
C VAL A 66 5.26 -5.13 15.73
N ARG A 67 5.56 -5.03 17.04
CA ARG A 67 6.92 -5.16 17.61
C ARG A 67 7.94 -4.12 17.12
N GLY A 68 7.45 -3.03 16.56
CA GLY A 68 8.25 -1.97 15.96
C GLY A 68 7.44 -1.32 14.85
N PHE A 69 7.90 -0.17 14.38
CA PHE A 69 7.32 0.52 13.25
C PHE A 69 8.26 0.35 12.06
N SER A 70 7.78 -0.18 10.94
CA SER A 70 8.49 -0.09 9.67
C SER A 70 7.44 0.01 8.58
N ALA A 71 7.35 1.19 7.98
CA ALA A 71 6.35 1.50 6.97
C ALA A 71 6.99 2.15 5.75
N TRP A 72 6.36 1.97 4.60
CA TRP A 72 6.90 2.43 3.34
C TRP A 72 5.80 2.88 2.38
N LEU A 73 6.18 3.79 1.49
CA LEU A 73 5.35 4.37 0.44
C LEU A 73 6.08 4.30 -0.89
N LYS A 74 5.34 4.08 -1.96
CA LYS A 74 5.76 4.28 -3.34
C LYS A 74 4.89 5.39 -3.94
N LEU A 75 5.53 6.46 -4.38
CA LEU A 75 4.91 7.70 -4.81
C LEU A 75 5.32 8.00 -6.25
N THR A 76 4.46 8.70 -7.00
CA THR A 76 4.87 9.40 -8.22
C THR A 76 4.91 10.92 -8.00
N THR A 77 5.85 11.56 -8.67
CA THR A 77 6.16 13.00 -8.58
C THR A 77 5.85 13.75 -9.88
N GLU A 78 5.15 13.12 -10.84
CA GLU A 78 4.85 13.71 -12.15
C GLU A 78 4.12 15.06 -12.07
N THR A 79 3.38 15.31 -10.98
CA THR A 79 2.54 16.49 -10.80
C THR A 79 3.10 17.52 -9.82
N SER A 80 4.15 17.21 -9.06
CA SER A 80 4.64 18.09 -7.98
C SER A 80 6.10 17.84 -7.60
N ASP A 81 6.81 18.93 -7.28
CA ASP A 81 8.13 18.83 -6.67
C ASP A 81 7.97 18.34 -5.22
N LEU A 82 8.48 17.12 -4.97
CA LEU A 82 8.44 16.50 -3.65
C LEU A 82 9.48 17.13 -2.72
N ARG A 83 9.02 17.87 -1.71
CA ARG A 83 9.87 18.55 -0.73
C ARG A 83 10.02 17.72 0.53
N LEU A 84 11.21 17.19 0.74
CA LEU A 84 11.57 16.43 1.93
C LEU A 84 11.71 17.35 3.15
N ARG A 85 11.04 16.99 4.25
CA ARG A 85 11.20 17.65 5.53
C ARG A 85 12.59 17.34 6.09
N ARG A 86 13.26 18.34 6.67
CA ARG A 86 14.63 18.18 7.21
C ARG A 86 15.61 17.64 6.17
N SER A 87 15.49 18.06 4.91
CA SER A 87 16.32 17.56 3.81
C SER A 87 17.83 17.66 4.08
N SER A 88 18.27 18.65 4.85
CA SER A 88 19.68 18.83 5.26
C SER A 88 20.19 17.76 6.23
N GLU A 89 19.31 16.99 6.87
CA GLU A 89 19.67 15.92 7.80
C GLU A 89 19.85 14.56 7.10
N TYR A 90 19.54 14.48 5.80
CA TYR A 90 19.69 13.27 5.01
C TYR A 90 21.08 13.21 4.36
N ASP A 91 21.79 12.11 4.60
CA ASP A 91 23.05 11.81 3.94
C ASP A 91 22.78 11.11 2.60
N THR A 92 23.48 11.52 1.54
CA THR A 92 23.53 10.73 0.29
C THR A 92 24.31 9.45 0.55
N VAL A 93 23.72 8.30 0.21
CA VAL A 93 24.30 6.98 0.44
C VAL A 93 24.27 6.13 -0.84
N ALA A 94 25.06 5.06 -0.87
CA ALA A 94 24.96 4.06 -1.93
C ALA A 94 23.57 3.41 -1.91
N CYS A 95 22.99 3.19 -3.10
CA CYS A 95 21.63 2.69 -3.23
C CYS A 95 21.43 1.22 -2.89
N GLY A 96 22.49 0.41 -2.86
CA GLY A 96 22.39 -1.06 -2.83
C GLY A 96 21.42 -1.61 -1.77
N GLU A 97 21.67 -1.30 -0.50
CA GLU A 97 20.84 -1.79 0.62
C GLU A 97 19.38 -1.30 0.54
N ALA A 98 19.19 -0.01 0.29
CA ALA A 98 17.86 0.58 0.25
C ALA A 98 17.04 0.08 -0.96
N ALA A 99 17.66 0.01 -2.14
CA ALA A 99 17.02 -0.47 -3.36
C ALA A 99 16.65 -1.96 -3.26
N GLU A 100 17.53 -2.79 -2.70
CA GLU A 100 17.24 -4.21 -2.46
C GLU A 100 16.07 -4.39 -1.50
N TRP A 101 16.03 -3.62 -0.41
CA TRP A 101 14.92 -3.68 0.53
C TRP A 101 13.60 -3.27 -0.12
N PHE A 102 13.57 -2.17 -0.88
CA PHE A 102 12.37 -1.75 -1.60
C PHE A 102 11.96 -2.75 -2.67
N TYR A 103 12.91 -3.40 -3.34
CA TYR A 103 12.62 -4.48 -4.27
C TYR A 103 11.93 -5.66 -3.57
N GLN A 104 12.42 -6.07 -2.40
CA GLN A 104 11.83 -7.16 -1.63
C GLN A 104 10.39 -6.88 -1.20
N VAL A 105 10.06 -5.64 -0.82
CA VAL A 105 8.72 -5.29 -0.34
C VAL A 105 7.74 -4.89 -1.44
N SER A 106 8.22 -4.29 -2.54
CA SER A 106 7.36 -3.79 -3.63
C SER A 106 7.35 -4.68 -4.89
N GLY A 107 8.33 -5.57 -5.03
CA GLY A 107 8.52 -6.38 -6.24
C GLY A 107 8.95 -5.59 -7.49
N ASP A 108 9.34 -4.31 -7.36
CA ASP A 108 9.67 -3.47 -8.52
C ASP A 108 11.09 -3.74 -9.06
N GLU A 109 11.17 -4.52 -10.14
CA GLU A 109 12.44 -4.94 -10.77
C GLU A 109 13.30 -3.77 -11.28
N ALA A 110 12.72 -2.59 -11.50
CA ALA A 110 13.48 -1.42 -11.96
C ALA A 110 14.51 -0.94 -10.91
N LEU A 111 14.25 -1.21 -9.63
CA LEU A 111 15.18 -0.92 -8.52
C LEU A 111 16.49 -1.71 -8.64
N MET A 112 16.45 -2.88 -9.29
CA MET A 112 17.61 -3.75 -9.45
C MET A 112 18.28 -3.58 -10.81
N THR A 113 17.52 -3.26 -11.86
CA THR A 113 18.02 -3.15 -13.22
C THR A 113 18.56 -1.77 -13.57
N ASN A 114 18.10 -0.70 -12.90
CA ASN A 114 18.50 0.69 -13.19
C ASN A 114 19.16 1.39 -11.99
N GLN A 115 20.04 0.71 -11.27
CA GLN A 115 20.67 1.29 -10.07
C GLN A 115 21.46 2.59 -10.34
N GLY A 116 21.99 2.78 -11.56
CA GLY A 116 22.71 4.00 -11.95
C GLY A 116 21.81 5.23 -12.13
N GLY A 117 20.49 5.04 -12.27
CA GLY A 117 19.50 6.11 -12.35
C GLY A 117 18.86 6.47 -11.00
N LEU A 118 19.27 5.78 -9.92
CA LEU A 118 18.72 5.99 -8.58
C LEU A 118 19.54 7.03 -7.82
N SER A 119 18.85 7.88 -7.07
CA SER A 119 19.42 8.70 -6.00
C SER A 119 18.91 8.18 -4.67
N CYS A 120 19.81 7.96 -3.71
CA CYS A 120 19.45 7.38 -2.42
C CYS A 120 19.95 8.24 -1.27
N GLN A 121 19.06 8.42 -0.30
CA GLN A 121 19.30 9.21 0.88
C GLN A 121 18.88 8.45 2.14
N ARG A 122 19.64 8.64 3.22
CA ARG A 122 19.36 8.04 4.52
C ARG A 122 19.37 9.11 5.59
N PHE A 123 18.33 9.09 6.43
CA PHE A 123 18.35 9.76 7.72
C PHE A 123 18.50 8.72 8.81
N THR A 124 19.30 9.00 9.83
CA THR A 124 19.44 8.14 11.01
C THR A 124 19.30 8.98 12.27
N GLU A 125 18.35 8.63 13.12
CA GLU A 125 18.08 9.32 14.37
C GLU A 125 19.05 8.84 15.45
N LYS A 126 20.04 9.66 15.77
CA LYS A 126 21.08 9.31 16.74
C LYS A 126 20.72 9.69 18.18
N ARG A 127 19.60 10.39 18.41
CA ARG A 127 19.19 10.83 19.75
C ARG A 127 18.60 9.72 20.62
N PHE A 128 18.26 8.57 20.03
CA PHE A 128 17.66 7.46 20.74
C PHE A 128 18.46 6.18 20.57
N ASP A 129 18.37 5.29 21.55
CA ASP A 129 19.18 4.06 21.64
C ASP A 129 18.54 2.86 20.90
N PHE A 130 17.69 3.13 19.90
CA PHE A 130 17.00 2.13 19.08
C PHE A 130 17.15 2.46 17.60
N ASP A 131 17.10 1.45 16.73
CA ASP A 131 17.26 1.63 15.28
C ASP A 131 16.09 2.42 14.71
N ASN A 132 16.35 3.65 14.31
CA ASN A 132 15.36 4.61 13.85
C ASN A 132 15.94 5.44 12.71
N GLY A 133 15.23 5.45 11.59
CA GLY A 133 15.72 6.12 10.41
C GLY A 133 14.69 6.20 9.30
N ARG A 134 15.14 6.80 8.20
CA ARG A 134 14.39 6.90 6.98
C ARG A 134 15.27 6.59 5.79
N TRP A 135 14.65 6.03 4.76
CA TRP A 135 15.24 5.92 3.43
C TRP A 135 14.37 6.65 2.43
N LEU A 136 15.04 7.31 1.49
CA LEU A 136 14.45 7.86 0.30
C LEU A 136 15.23 7.31 -0.89
N VAL A 137 14.53 6.66 -1.82
CA VAL A 137 15.09 6.22 -3.11
C VAL A 137 14.30 6.90 -4.20
N SER A 138 14.96 7.72 -5.00
CA SER A 138 14.35 8.43 -6.13
C SER A 138 14.82 7.80 -7.43
N ASP A 139 13.87 7.30 -8.22
CA ASP A 139 14.08 6.92 -9.60
C ASP A 139 13.65 8.07 -10.51
N ASN A 140 14.63 8.92 -10.83
CA ASN A 140 14.42 10.13 -11.62
C ASN A 140 13.99 9.81 -13.06
N SER A 141 14.28 8.61 -13.57
CA SER A 141 13.90 8.21 -14.93
C SER A 141 12.41 7.94 -15.08
N ARG A 142 11.75 7.55 -13.98
CA ARG A 142 10.31 7.24 -13.94
C ARG A 142 9.50 8.23 -13.12
N GLY A 143 10.14 9.21 -12.47
CA GLY A 143 9.47 10.12 -11.54
C GLY A 143 8.92 9.40 -10.29
N ILE A 144 9.50 8.25 -9.93
CA ILE A 144 9.03 7.42 -8.81
C ILE A 144 9.92 7.70 -7.59
N VAL A 145 9.29 7.80 -6.43
CA VAL A 145 9.97 7.92 -5.15
C VAL A 145 9.50 6.81 -4.21
N TYR A 146 10.45 6.14 -3.58
CA TYR A 146 10.22 5.17 -2.53
C TYR A 146 10.67 5.78 -1.21
N TYR A 147 9.78 5.80 -0.23
CA TYR A 147 10.05 6.32 1.09
C TYR A 147 9.81 5.24 2.14
N ARG A 148 10.71 5.15 3.11
CA ARG A 148 10.58 4.24 4.25
C ARG A 148 10.88 5.02 5.51
N VAL A 149 10.13 4.73 6.56
CA VAL A 149 10.42 5.14 7.93
C VAL A 149 10.42 3.89 8.81
N TRP A 150 11.36 3.81 9.74
CA TRP A 150 11.40 2.73 10.72
C TRP A 150 11.79 3.19 12.12
N LYS A 151 11.33 2.42 13.09
CA LYS A 151 11.68 2.45 14.50
C LYS A 151 11.57 1.02 15.03
N LEU A 152 12.70 0.34 15.16
CA LEU A 152 12.78 -1.05 15.59
C LEU A 152 13.40 -1.09 16.99
N ASN A 153 12.70 -1.73 17.93
CA ASN A 153 13.26 -2.01 19.25
C ASN A 153 14.22 -3.20 19.12
N HIS A 154 15.39 -3.11 19.75
CA HIS A 154 16.30 -4.26 19.90
C HIS A 154 15.73 -5.32 20.85
#